data_AF-A0A949G9S2-F1
#
_entry.id   AF-A0A949G9S2-F1
#
_cell.length_a   1.000
_cell.length_b   1.000
_cell.length_c   1.000
_cell.angle_alpha   90.00
_cell.angle_beta   90.00
_cell.angle_gamma   90.00
#
_symmetry.space_group_name_H-M   'P 1'
#
loop_
_entity.id
_entity.type
_entity.pdbx_description
1 polymer ?
#
loop_
_entity_poly.entity_id
_entity_poly.type
_entity_poly.pdbx_seq_one_letter_code
_entity_poly.pdbx_strand_id
1 'polypeptide(L)'
;MADDISVIRPVKQGRKRAIKPKIERALQSGNIEDLFISFTPRQSAFVSEYIKDFDATAACRRAGYSGPNLNRIGHTMLRHPGIRAAIDHLQAEQAKAFDVDVGYVVRKLTKTLERCEDDENFNPNAVLRAAELLGKYLGMFIEKKEITGKDGGAIQYEKVQEDADAFTRAIAGLAERQRPSGTAEETQH
;
A
#
# COMPACT_ATOMS: atom_id res chain seq x y z
N MET A 1 39.82 23.72 -20.15
CA MET A 1 38.96 24.70 -19.45
C MET A 1 37.65 23.99 -19.16
N ALA A 2 37.25 24.00 -17.89
CA ALA A 2 36.36 23.02 -17.28
C ALA A 2 34.91 23.10 -17.78
N ASP A 3 34.33 21.92 -17.97
CA ASP A 3 32.95 21.68 -18.38
C ASP A 3 31.94 22.16 -17.34
N ASP A 4 30.86 22.72 -17.87
CA ASP A 4 29.64 23.17 -17.20
C ASP A 4 28.89 21.97 -16.61
N ILE A 5 29.17 21.66 -15.34
CA ILE A 5 28.41 20.67 -14.57
C ILE A 5 27.13 21.34 -14.08
N SER A 6 26.05 21.09 -14.82
CA SER A 6 24.68 21.33 -14.44
C SER A 6 24.42 21.03 -12.96
N VAL A 7 24.06 22.06 -12.19
CA VAL A 7 23.67 21.94 -10.78
C VAL A 7 22.35 21.19 -10.67
N ILE A 8 22.42 19.87 -10.49
CA ILE A 8 21.26 19.04 -10.14
C ILE A 8 20.82 19.46 -8.73
N ARG A 9 19.74 20.24 -8.64
CA ARG A 9 19.12 20.55 -7.34
C ARG A 9 18.51 19.28 -6.75
N PRO A 10 18.68 19.02 -5.44
CA PRO A 10 18.16 17.81 -4.81
C PRO A 10 16.63 17.81 -4.85
N VAL A 11 16.04 16.73 -5.38
CA VAL A 11 14.61 16.47 -5.34
C VAL A 11 14.19 16.41 -3.87
N LYS A 12 13.35 17.35 -3.41
CA LYS A 12 12.75 17.28 -2.07
C LYS A 12 11.89 16.02 -2.00
N GLN A 13 12.42 14.95 -1.42
CA GLN A 13 11.63 13.77 -1.07
C GLN A 13 10.44 14.24 -0.22
N GLY A 14 9.22 14.02 -0.73
CA GLY A 14 8.01 14.30 0.01
C GLY A 14 8.08 13.61 1.37
N ARG A 15 7.81 14.34 2.45
CA ARG A 15 7.82 13.80 3.83
C ARG A 15 6.91 12.56 3.85
N LYS A 16 7.50 11.35 3.89
CA LYS A 16 6.77 10.14 4.29
C LYS A 16 6.11 10.50 5.62
N ARG A 17 4.78 10.44 5.70
CA ARG A 17 4.07 10.70 6.96
C ARG A 17 4.66 9.73 7.99
N ALA A 18 5.34 10.27 9.00
CA ALA A 18 5.95 9.46 10.04
C ALA A 18 4.88 8.56 10.67
N ILE A 19 5.22 7.28 10.86
CA ILE A 19 4.37 6.35 11.59
C ILE A 19 4.14 6.94 12.98
N LYS A 20 2.91 6.86 13.51
CA LYS A 20 2.64 7.37 14.85
C LYS A 20 3.52 6.61 15.87
N PRO A 21 4.16 7.29 16.84
CA PRO A 21 5.06 6.63 17.79
C PRO A 21 4.43 5.44 18.53
N LYS A 22 3.11 5.47 18.80
CA LYS A 22 2.38 4.34 19.41
C LYS A 22 2.39 3.09 18.51
N ILE A 23 2.17 3.27 17.20
CA ILE A 23 2.18 2.18 16.22
C ILE A 23 3.60 1.64 16.06
N GLU A 24 4.60 2.53 16.03
CA GLU A 24 6.00 2.14 15.94
C GLU A 24 6.45 1.30 17.14
N ARG A 25 6.10 1.70 18.36
CA ARG A 25 6.36 0.90 19.57
C ARG A 25 5.64 -0.45 19.54
N ALA A 26 4.39 -0.50 19.09
CA ALA A 26 3.63 -1.75 18.97
C ALA A 26 4.24 -2.70 17.91
N LEU A 27 4.77 -2.14 16.81
CA LEU A 27 5.51 -2.94 15.82
C LEU A 27 6.82 -3.47 16.39
N GLN A 28 7.51 -2.67 17.22
CA GLN A 28 8.76 -3.07 17.89
C GLN A 28 8.55 -4.14 18.97
N SER A 29 7.42 -4.13 19.68
CA SER A 29 7.13 -5.15 20.70
C SER A 29 6.88 -6.53 20.10
N GLY A 30 6.49 -6.60 18.81
CA GLY A 30 6.15 -7.84 18.14
C GLY A 30 4.86 -8.48 18.66
N ASN A 31 4.15 -7.84 19.58
CA ASN A 31 2.89 -8.31 20.12
C ASN A 31 1.72 -7.75 19.29
N ILE A 32 0.89 -8.64 18.76
CA ILE A 32 -0.28 -8.29 17.97
C ILE A 32 -1.33 -7.52 18.79
N GLU A 33 -1.45 -7.80 20.08
CA GLU A 33 -2.43 -7.15 20.96
C GLU A 33 -2.13 -5.65 21.12
N ASP A 34 -0.85 -5.29 21.30
CA ASP A 34 -0.40 -3.89 21.37
C ASP A 34 -0.77 -3.13 20.09
N LEU A 35 -0.69 -3.82 18.96
CA LEU A 35 -1.02 -3.26 17.66
C LEU A 35 -2.53 -2.96 17.55
N PHE A 36 -3.39 -3.89 17.97
CA PHE A 36 -4.84 -3.65 18.03
C PHE A 36 -5.23 -2.56 19.04
N ILE A 37 -4.54 -2.46 20.18
CA ILE A 37 -4.73 -1.38 21.16
C ILE A 37 -4.31 -0.01 20.58
N SER A 38 -3.35 -0.01 19.64
CA SER A 38 -2.88 1.21 18.98
C SER A 38 -3.82 1.73 17.88
N PHE A 39 -4.75 0.89 17.41
CA PHE A 39 -5.71 1.24 16.37
C PHE A 39 -6.92 2.02 16.88
N THR A 40 -7.50 2.81 15.98
CA THR A 40 -8.87 3.32 16.19
C THR A 40 -9.90 2.18 16.03
N PRO A 41 -11.10 2.29 16.63
CA PRO A 41 -12.13 1.26 16.48
C PRO A 41 -12.43 0.90 15.01
N ARG A 42 -12.45 1.90 14.12
CA ARG A 42 -12.66 1.68 12.69
C ARG A 42 -11.48 0.97 12.00
N GLN A 43 -10.24 1.20 12.43
CA GLN A 43 -9.08 0.49 11.87
C GLN A 43 -9.08 -0.98 12.30
N SER A 44 -9.39 -1.27 13.57
CA SER A 44 -9.54 -2.65 14.05
C SER A 44 -10.68 -3.35 13.31
N ALA A 45 -11.84 -2.68 13.16
CA ALA A 45 -12.95 -3.20 12.38
C ALA A 45 -12.57 -3.44 10.90
N PHE A 46 -11.79 -2.55 10.29
CA PHE A 46 -11.30 -2.75 8.93
C PHE A 46 -10.46 -4.03 8.81
N VAL A 47 -9.53 -4.26 9.73
CA VAL A 47 -8.70 -5.48 9.74
C VAL A 47 -9.57 -6.73 9.86
N SER A 48 -10.50 -6.74 10.82
CA SER A 48 -11.40 -7.89 11.04
C SER A 48 -12.36 -8.13 9.87
N GLU A 49 -12.77 -7.09 9.16
CA GLU A 49 -13.64 -7.23 8.00
C GLU A 49 -12.87 -7.61 6.74
N TYR A 50 -11.64 -7.13 6.57
CA TYR A 50 -10.81 -7.41 5.40
C TYR A 50 -10.36 -8.87 5.35
N ILE A 51 -10.02 -9.47 6.50
CA ILE A 51 -9.55 -10.86 6.54
C ILE A 51 -10.62 -11.89 6.16
N LYS A 52 -11.89 -11.48 6.06
CA LYS A 52 -13.01 -12.37 5.70
C LYS A 52 -13.06 -12.66 4.19
N ASP A 53 -12.80 -11.65 3.36
CA ASP A 53 -13.00 -11.72 1.91
C ASP A 53 -11.92 -11.02 1.07
N PHE A 54 -10.94 -10.38 1.71
CA PHE A 54 -9.88 -9.59 1.08
C PHE A 54 -10.37 -8.44 0.17
N ASP A 55 -11.61 -7.98 0.36
CA ASP A 55 -12.16 -6.79 -0.32
C ASP A 55 -11.97 -5.54 0.54
N ALA A 56 -11.01 -4.70 0.15
CA ALA A 56 -10.68 -3.47 0.89
C ALA A 56 -11.84 -2.46 0.89
N THR A 57 -12.61 -2.37 -0.20
CA THR A 57 -13.70 -1.41 -0.31
C THR A 57 -14.88 -1.84 0.53
N ALA A 58 -15.24 -3.13 0.46
CA ALA A 58 -16.29 -3.70 1.28
C ALA A 58 -15.92 -3.70 2.77
N ALA A 59 -14.67 -4.02 3.11
CA ALA A 59 -14.18 -3.96 4.48
C ALA A 59 -14.27 -2.54 5.06
N CYS A 60 -13.92 -1.50 4.30
CA CYS A 60 -14.13 -0.12 4.73
C CYS A 60 -15.61 0.18 5.02
N ARG A 61 -16.52 -0.25 4.14
CA ARG A 61 -17.96 -0.05 4.33
C ARG A 61 -18.46 -0.73 5.61
N ARG A 62 -18.09 -1.99 5.83
CA ARG A 62 -18.47 -2.78 7.01
C ARG A 62 -17.84 -2.22 8.30
N ALA A 63 -16.63 -1.69 8.22
CA ALA A 63 -15.93 -1.03 9.33
C ALA A 63 -16.48 0.37 9.69
N GLY A 64 -17.55 0.82 9.02
CA GLY A 64 -18.21 2.09 9.31
C GLY A 64 -17.53 3.31 8.69
N TYR A 65 -16.69 3.12 7.68
CA TYR A 65 -16.28 4.24 6.80
C TYR A 65 -17.40 4.55 5.80
N SER A 66 -17.56 5.83 5.50
CA SER A 66 -18.57 6.32 4.56
C SER A 66 -17.96 7.33 3.58
N GLY A 67 -18.68 7.62 2.50
CA GLY A 67 -18.28 8.58 1.46
C GLY A 67 -17.91 7.92 0.12
N PRO A 68 -17.69 8.74 -0.92
CA PRO A 68 -17.50 8.25 -2.28
C PRO A 68 -16.14 7.55 -2.53
N ASN A 69 -15.17 7.75 -1.63
CA ASN A 69 -13.76 7.36 -1.84
C ASN A 69 -13.32 6.13 -1.02
N LEU A 70 -14.22 5.18 -0.75
CA LEU A 70 -13.91 3.99 0.05
C LEU A 70 -12.77 3.15 -0.54
N ASN A 71 -12.70 3.06 -1.87
CA ASN A 71 -11.60 2.39 -2.59
C ASN A 71 -10.23 2.98 -2.21
N ARG A 72 -10.11 4.32 -2.22
CA ARG A 72 -8.87 5.02 -1.88
C ARG A 72 -8.54 4.87 -0.39
N ILE A 73 -9.55 4.92 0.48
CA ILE A 73 -9.37 4.68 1.91
C ILE A 73 -8.85 3.27 2.15
N GLY A 74 -9.50 2.25 1.54
CA GLY A 74 -9.09 0.84 1.64
C GLY A 74 -7.63 0.64 1.21
N HIS A 75 -7.24 1.13 0.04
CA HIS A 75 -5.84 1.04 -0.40
C HIS A 75 -4.86 1.80 0.50
N THR A 76 -5.29 2.92 1.10
CA THR A 76 -4.47 3.64 2.09
C THR A 76 -4.30 2.81 3.37
N MET A 77 -5.36 2.13 3.83
CA MET A 77 -5.29 1.23 4.99
C MET A 77 -4.36 0.04 4.72
N LEU A 78 -4.43 -0.56 3.53
CA LEU A 78 -3.53 -1.66 3.15
C LEU A 78 -2.05 -1.25 3.07
N ARG A 79 -1.76 0.04 2.85
CA ARG A 79 -0.39 0.59 2.88
C ARG A 79 0.05 1.02 4.27
N HIS A 80 -0.84 1.03 5.26
CA HIS A 80 -0.51 1.44 6.62
C HIS A 80 0.29 0.32 7.31
N PRO A 81 1.54 0.56 7.75
CA PRO A 81 2.44 -0.51 8.24
C PRO A 81 1.85 -1.36 9.36
N GLY A 82 1.20 -0.72 10.35
CA GLY A 82 0.53 -1.45 11.42
C GLY A 82 -0.64 -2.31 10.93
N ILE A 83 -1.46 -1.80 10.00
CA ILE A 83 -2.61 -2.56 9.51
C ILE A 83 -2.12 -3.74 8.66
N ARG A 84 -1.07 -3.52 7.85
CA ARG A 84 -0.46 -4.59 7.07
C ARG A 84 0.11 -5.69 7.96
N ALA A 85 0.87 -5.34 8.99
CA ALA A 85 1.40 -6.30 9.95
C ALA A 85 0.29 -7.10 10.66
N ALA A 86 -0.82 -6.45 11.03
CA ALA A 86 -1.96 -7.14 11.63
C ALA A 86 -2.64 -8.12 10.65
N ILE A 87 -2.80 -7.72 9.39
CA ILE A 87 -3.34 -8.61 8.34
C ILE A 87 -2.40 -9.79 8.10
N ASP A 88 -1.09 -9.56 7.99
CA ASP A 88 -0.09 -10.61 7.77
C ASP A 88 -0.13 -11.65 8.90
N HIS A 89 -0.21 -11.19 10.15
CA HIS A 89 -0.35 -12.07 11.30
C HIS A 89 -1.62 -12.93 11.20
N LEU A 90 -2.78 -12.32 10.94
CA LEU A 90 -4.05 -13.06 10.84
C LEU A 90 -4.07 -14.04 9.66
N GLN A 91 -3.47 -13.68 8.52
CA GLN A 91 -3.32 -14.60 7.39
C GLN A 91 -2.44 -15.80 7.75
N ALA A 92 -1.33 -15.57 8.47
CA ALA A 92 -0.48 -16.65 8.93
C ALA A 92 -1.21 -17.58 9.92
N GLU A 93 -2.00 -17.01 10.84
CA GLU A 93 -2.81 -17.80 11.78
C GLU A 93 -3.90 -18.62 11.06
N GLN A 94 -4.58 -18.04 10.07
CA GLN A 94 -5.54 -18.80 9.23
C GLN A 94 -4.84 -19.92 8.44
N ALA A 95 -3.69 -19.64 7.83
CA ALA A 95 -2.91 -20.63 7.10
C ALA A 95 -2.50 -21.82 7.99
N LYS A 96 -2.04 -21.53 9.21
CA LYS A 96 -1.74 -22.56 10.22
C LYS A 96 -2.99 -23.34 10.63
N ALA A 97 -4.12 -22.65 10.86
CA ALA A 97 -5.37 -23.31 11.27
C ALA A 97 -5.91 -24.27 10.20
N PHE A 98 -5.70 -23.96 8.91
CA PHE A 98 -6.09 -24.82 7.80
C PHE A 98 -5.00 -25.82 7.37
N ASP A 99 -3.81 -25.80 7.98
CA ASP A 99 -2.62 -26.56 7.54
C ASP A 99 -2.32 -26.34 6.04
N VAL A 100 -2.56 -25.11 5.56
CA VAL A 100 -2.32 -24.73 4.17
C VAL A 100 -1.08 -23.85 4.13
N ASP A 101 0.00 -24.41 3.59
CA ASP A 101 1.22 -23.69 3.27
C ASP A 101 1.55 -23.78 1.76
N VAL A 102 2.65 -23.12 1.35
CA VAL A 102 3.12 -23.16 -0.04
C VAL A 102 3.40 -24.59 -0.48
N GLY A 103 3.97 -25.42 0.42
CA GLY A 103 4.27 -26.82 0.14
C GLY A 103 3.00 -27.64 -0.11
N TYR A 104 1.94 -27.42 0.65
CA TYR A 104 0.63 -28.06 0.48
C TYR A 104 0.07 -27.75 -0.90
N VAL A 105 0.08 -26.48 -1.30
CA VAL A 105 -0.44 -26.05 -2.62
C VAL A 105 0.37 -26.68 -3.75
N VAL A 106 1.70 -26.64 -3.68
CA VAL A 106 2.58 -27.24 -4.69
C VAL A 106 2.34 -28.75 -4.79
N ARG A 107 2.34 -29.48 -3.65
CA ARG A 107 2.06 -30.92 -3.62
C ARG A 107 0.68 -31.24 -4.21
N LYS A 108 -0.33 -30.41 -3.92
CA LYS A 108 -1.69 -30.60 -4.43
C LYS A 108 -1.77 -30.38 -5.95
N LEU A 109 -1.07 -29.36 -6.47
CA LEU A 109 -0.96 -29.13 -7.92
C LEU A 109 -0.27 -30.29 -8.62
N THR A 110 0.87 -30.76 -8.12
CA THR A 110 1.59 -31.93 -8.67
C THR A 110 0.69 -33.17 -8.70
N LYS A 111 0.02 -33.49 -7.58
CA LYS A 111 -0.88 -34.64 -7.50
C LYS A 111 -2.09 -34.53 -8.44
N THR A 112 -2.57 -33.31 -8.68
CA THR A 112 -3.69 -33.07 -9.61
C THR A 112 -3.23 -33.23 -11.05
N LEU A 113 -2.03 -32.73 -11.36
CA LEU A 113 -1.39 -32.91 -12.66
C LEU A 113 -1.22 -34.40 -12.97
N GLU A 114 -0.60 -35.18 -12.07
CA GLU A 114 -0.41 -36.63 -12.24
C GLU A 114 -1.73 -37.35 -12.57
N ARG A 115 -2.81 -37.05 -11.83
CA ARG A 115 -4.14 -37.66 -12.06
C ARG A 115 -4.80 -37.24 -13.38
N CYS A 116 -4.50 -36.04 -13.86
CA CYS A 116 -5.04 -35.52 -15.10
C CYS A 116 -4.18 -35.90 -16.31
N GLU A 117 -2.99 -36.47 -16.08
CA GLU A 117 -2.15 -37.08 -17.11
C GLU A 117 -2.48 -38.57 -17.34
N ASP A 118 -3.22 -39.20 -16.44
CA ASP A 118 -3.69 -40.59 -16.61
C ASP A 118 -4.56 -40.73 -17.88
N ASP A 119 -4.24 -41.71 -18.73
CA ASP A 119 -4.86 -41.91 -20.05
C ASP A 119 -6.41 -41.99 -20.00
N GLU A 120 -6.96 -42.62 -18.97
CA GLU A 120 -8.41 -42.79 -18.81
C GLU A 120 -9.14 -41.49 -18.41
N ASN A 121 -8.44 -40.55 -17.76
CA ASN A 121 -9.01 -39.30 -17.23
C ASN A 121 -8.26 -38.07 -17.75
N PHE A 122 -7.65 -38.19 -18.93
CA PHE A 122 -6.76 -37.17 -19.45
C PHE A 122 -7.49 -35.83 -19.62
N ASN A 123 -7.00 -34.81 -18.90
CA ASN A 123 -7.53 -33.46 -18.98
C ASN A 123 -6.40 -32.47 -19.32
N PRO A 124 -6.16 -32.21 -20.62
CA PRO A 124 -5.03 -31.40 -21.05
C PRO A 124 -5.11 -29.95 -20.53
N ASN A 125 -6.32 -29.42 -20.33
CA ASN A 125 -6.50 -28.07 -19.78
C ASN A 125 -6.05 -28.01 -18.31
N ALA A 126 -6.41 -29.02 -17.50
CA ALA A 126 -5.98 -29.07 -16.10
C ALA A 126 -4.46 -29.23 -15.98
N VAL A 127 -3.88 -30.11 -16.80
CA VAL A 127 -2.42 -30.33 -16.88
C VAL A 127 -1.69 -29.04 -17.25
N LEU A 128 -2.11 -28.39 -18.35
CA LEU A 128 -1.50 -27.14 -18.80
C LEU A 128 -1.57 -26.05 -17.73
N ARG A 129 -2.70 -25.92 -17.04
CA ARG A 129 -2.87 -24.93 -15.97
C ARG A 129 -2.01 -25.23 -14.75
N ALA A 130 -1.94 -26.48 -14.31
CA ALA A 130 -1.08 -26.86 -13.20
C ALA A 130 0.41 -26.62 -13.54
N ALA A 131 0.84 -26.99 -14.75
CA ALA A 131 2.19 -26.74 -15.25
C ALA A 131 2.51 -25.24 -15.36
N GLU A 132 1.57 -24.42 -15.86
CA GLU A 132 1.70 -22.96 -15.90
C GLU A 132 1.92 -22.38 -14.49
N LEU A 133 1.09 -22.77 -13.52
CA LEU A 133 1.18 -22.26 -12.14
C LEU A 133 2.48 -22.68 -11.47
N LEU A 134 2.93 -23.93 -11.67
CA LEU A 134 4.21 -24.42 -11.15
C LEU A 134 5.39 -23.69 -11.79
N GLY A 135 5.38 -23.49 -13.11
CA GLY A 135 6.42 -22.72 -13.81
C GLY A 135 6.48 -21.26 -13.36
N LYS A 136 5.33 -20.64 -13.08
CA LYS A 136 5.27 -19.28 -12.48
C LYS A 136 5.86 -19.27 -11.07
N TYR A 137 5.52 -20.24 -10.23
CA TYR A 137 6.07 -20.37 -8.88
C TYR A 137 7.60 -20.55 -8.87
N LEU A 138 8.14 -21.33 -9.82
CA LEU A 138 9.57 -21.54 -10.00
C LEU A 138 10.29 -20.36 -10.69
N GLY A 139 9.55 -19.32 -11.10
CA GLY A 139 10.12 -18.17 -11.80
C GLY A 139 10.60 -18.47 -13.22
N MET A 140 10.08 -19.53 -13.86
CA MET A 140 10.47 -19.92 -15.23
C MET A 140 9.96 -18.94 -16.29
N PHE A 141 8.88 -18.21 -16.00
CA PHE A 141 8.32 -17.21 -16.91
C PHE A 141 8.81 -15.82 -16.54
N ILE A 142 9.59 -15.21 -17.42
CA ILE A 142 10.02 -13.82 -17.29
C ILE A 142 9.03 -12.94 -18.06
N GLU A 143 8.17 -12.22 -17.34
CA GLU A 143 7.33 -11.19 -17.95
C GLU A 143 8.13 -9.90 -18.12
N LYS A 144 8.56 -9.60 -19.35
CA LYS A 144 9.13 -8.29 -19.69
C LYS A 144 8.02 -7.32 -20.05
N LYS A 145 7.90 -6.25 -19.26
CA LYS A 145 6.98 -5.15 -19.56
C LYS A 145 7.78 -3.93 -20.02
N GLU A 146 7.62 -3.55 -21.28
CA GLU A 146 8.17 -2.32 -21.81
C GLU A 146 7.22 -1.16 -21.47
N ILE A 147 7.74 -0.11 -20.85
CA ILE A 147 7.00 1.13 -20.57
C ILE A 147 7.43 2.14 -21.62
N THR A 148 6.56 2.42 -22.58
CA THR A 148 6.77 3.43 -23.61
C THR A 148 5.79 4.58 -23.43
N GLY A 149 6.15 5.75 -23.97
CA GLY A 149 5.22 6.86 -24.15
C GLY A 149 4.13 6.52 -25.18
N LYS A 150 3.28 7.52 -25.46
CA LYS A 150 2.22 7.39 -26.46
C LYS A 150 2.81 6.89 -27.79
N ASP A 151 2.18 5.88 -28.38
CA ASP A 151 2.57 5.27 -29.66
C ASP A 151 3.99 4.68 -29.68
N GLY A 152 4.50 4.18 -28.55
CA GLY A 152 5.84 3.60 -28.47
C GLY A 152 6.96 4.64 -28.36
N GLY A 153 6.61 5.93 -28.30
CA GLY A 153 7.57 7.03 -28.22
C GLY A 153 8.28 7.12 -26.86
N ALA A 154 9.23 8.04 -26.76
CA ALA A 154 9.90 8.33 -25.49
C ALA A 154 8.87 8.78 -24.44
N ILE A 155 9.09 8.38 -23.18
CA ILE A 155 8.29 8.85 -22.05
C ILE A 155 8.46 10.37 -21.94
N GLN A 156 7.38 11.10 -22.16
CA GLN A 156 7.33 12.54 -21.97
C GLN A 156 7.22 12.81 -20.46
N TYR A 157 8.18 13.55 -19.92
CA TYR A 157 8.11 14.04 -18.54
C TYR A 157 7.70 15.51 -18.57
N GLU A 158 6.47 15.81 -18.17
CA GLU A 158 6.04 17.20 -17.95
C GLU A 158 6.48 17.60 -16.54
N LYS A 159 7.46 18.50 -16.44
CA LYS A 159 7.76 19.17 -15.17
C LYS A 159 6.61 20.12 -14.87
N VAL A 160 5.65 19.67 -14.07
CA VAL A 160 4.65 20.55 -13.48
C VAL A 160 5.36 21.42 -12.44
N GLN A 161 5.79 22.61 -12.87
CA GLN A 161 6.21 23.68 -11.99
C GLN A 161 4.93 24.28 -11.42
N GLU A 162 4.40 23.74 -10.32
CA GLU A 162 3.47 24.56 -9.53
C GLU A 162 4.27 25.77 -9.06
N ASP A 163 3.90 26.95 -9.54
CA ASP A 163 4.53 28.22 -9.19
C ASP A 163 4.64 28.29 -7.67
N ALA A 164 5.86 28.10 -7.16
CA ALA A 164 6.16 28.19 -5.73
C ALA A 164 5.67 29.53 -5.16
N ASP A 165 5.52 30.55 -6.01
CA ASP A 165 4.99 31.87 -5.70
C ASP A 165 3.50 31.86 -5.34
N ALA A 166 2.69 30.97 -5.93
CA ALA A 166 1.28 30.80 -5.56
C ALA A 166 1.16 30.19 -4.16
N PHE A 167 1.99 29.17 -3.87
CA PHE A 167 2.05 28.54 -2.55
C PHE A 167 2.61 29.50 -1.48
N THR A 168 3.65 30.27 -1.81
CA THR A 168 4.28 31.25 -0.91
C THR A 168 3.32 32.41 -0.59
N ARG A 169 2.59 32.92 -1.59
CA ARG A 169 1.54 33.94 -1.40
C ARG A 169 0.39 33.44 -0.52
N ALA A 170 -0.03 32.19 -0.71
CA ALA A 170 -1.09 31.60 0.12
C ALA A 170 -0.68 31.50 1.59
N ILE A 171 0.57 31.13 1.88
CA ILE A 171 1.10 31.09 3.25
C ILE A 171 1.22 32.50 3.84
N ALA A 172 1.73 33.47 3.07
CA ALA A 172 1.87 34.85 3.52
C ALA A 172 0.50 35.47 3.91
N GLY A 173 -0.52 35.29 3.08
CA GLY A 173 -1.87 35.80 3.36
C GLY A 173 -2.56 35.11 4.55
N LEU A 174 -2.18 33.86 4.88
CA LEU A 174 -2.64 33.17 6.09
C LEU A 174 -1.98 33.70 7.36
N ALA A 175 -0.70 34.08 7.29
CA ALA A 175 0.04 34.67 8.41
C ALA A 175 -0.48 36.08 8.78
N GLU A 176 -0.91 36.88 7.80
CA GLU A 176 -1.49 38.21 8.07
C GLU A 176 -2.88 38.14 8.72
N ARG A 177 -3.69 37.13 8.39
CA ARG A 177 -5.02 36.94 9.01
C ARG A 177 -4.98 36.45 10.45
N GLN A 178 -3.86 35.91 10.91
CA GLN A 178 -3.71 35.41 12.28
C GLN A 178 -3.07 36.43 13.24
N ARG A 179 -2.77 37.66 12.81
CA ARG A 179 -2.35 38.70 13.76
C ARG A 179 -3.55 39.10 14.63
N PRO A 180 -3.49 38.92 15.97
CA PRO A 180 -4.55 39.36 16.84
C PRO A 180 -4.66 40.88 16.79
N SER A 181 -5.87 41.39 16.54
CA SER A 181 -6.18 42.80 16.60
C SER A 181 -6.18 43.29 18.05
N GLY A 182 -5.23 44.16 18.37
CA GLY A 182 -5.35 45.10 19.50
C GLY A 182 -4.61 44.70 20.78
N THR A 183 -3.59 45.48 21.12
CA THR A 183 -3.25 45.82 22.50
C THR A 183 -2.73 47.25 22.52
N ALA A 184 -3.27 48.00 23.48
CA ALA A 184 -3.16 49.44 23.66
C ALA A 184 -1.73 49.95 23.88
N GLU A 185 -1.48 51.20 23.47
CA GLU A 185 -0.40 52.01 24.03
C GLU A 185 -1.02 53.12 24.88
N GLU A 186 -1.00 52.91 26.19
CA GLU A 186 -0.81 53.98 27.16
C GLU A 186 0.68 54.40 27.14
N THR A 187 0.90 55.71 27.32
CA THR A 187 1.84 56.35 28.28
C THR A 187 2.88 57.32 27.70
N GLN A 188 2.78 58.59 28.15
CA GLN A 188 3.81 59.64 28.32
C GLN A 188 4.53 60.18 27.05
N HIS A 189 4.52 61.48 26.74
CA HIS A 189 4.87 62.63 27.58
C HIS A 189 4.12 63.91 27.14
#